data_AF-A0AAN7Z069-F1
#
_entry.id   AF-A0AAN7Z069-F1
#
_cell.length_a   1.000
_cell.length_b   1.000
_cell.length_c   1.000
_cell.angle_alpha   90.00
_cell.angle_beta   90.00
_cell.angle_gamma   90.00
#
_symmetry.space_group_name_H-M   'P 1'
#
loop_
_entity.id
_entity.type
_entity.pdbx_description
1 polymer ?
#
loop_
_entity_poly.entity_id
_entity_poly.type
_entity_poly.pdbx_seq_one_letter_code
_entity_poly.pdbx_strand_id
1 'polypeptide(L)'
;MHRPESAPSQDAIREKVRQILEVAPSGPPLNLRRDQKQVIGIGPSRVEKTFNMGAILQWQFDHHQGHVHSFQDTVRFGPLRGREDLWGKVCDIFAGRTRPDSALYKSKLLVFFGRDDNVVVGKETAEDILKLLPPEHLQVEYLPGGHGFPYPNSEKITQTILSFWGSKLSMI
;
A
#
# COMPACT_ATOMS: atom_id res chain seq x y z
N MET A 1 21.98 9.75 26.68
CA MET A 1 21.57 8.71 27.66
C MET A 1 20.12 8.33 27.34
N HIS A 2 19.91 7.38 26.42
CA HIS A 2 18.57 6.90 26.08
C HIS A 2 18.07 6.01 27.22
N ARG A 3 16.99 6.40 27.90
CA ARG A 3 16.31 5.56 28.90
C ARG A 3 15.46 4.52 28.15
N PRO A 4 15.78 3.21 28.20
CA PRO A 4 15.01 2.17 27.54
C PRO A 4 13.65 1.90 28.20
N GLU A 5 13.36 2.50 29.35
CA GLU A 5 12.12 2.32 30.14
C GLU A 5 10.90 3.13 29.64
N SER A 6 10.99 3.82 28.50
CA SER A 6 9.89 4.68 28.01
C SER A 6 9.11 4.11 26.82
N ALA A 7 9.45 2.91 26.35
CA ALA A 7 8.70 2.27 25.27
C ALA A 7 7.35 1.78 25.82
N PRO A 8 6.20 2.21 25.24
CA PRO A 8 4.90 1.71 25.64
C PRO A 8 4.83 0.18 25.46
N SER A 9 4.17 -0.51 26.38
CA SER A 9 3.94 -1.95 26.28
C SER A 9 3.16 -2.30 25.00
N GLN A 10 3.25 -3.54 24.53
CA GLN A 10 2.46 -3.98 23.37
C GLN A 10 0.95 -3.77 23.58
N ASP A 11 0.46 -3.97 24.81
CA ASP A 11 -0.95 -3.73 25.13
C ASP A 11 -1.32 -2.24 25.06
N ALA A 12 -0.43 -1.35 25.51
CA ALA A 12 -0.62 0.09 25.35
C ALA A 12 -0.63 0.51 23.86
N ILE A 13 0.17 -0.15 23.02
CA ILE A 13 0.18 0.07 21.57
C ILE A 13 -1.13 -0.41 20.96
N ARG A 14 -1.60 -1.62 21.29
CA ARG A 14 -2.89 -2.17 20.82
C ARG A 14 -4.06 -1.25 21.14
N GLU A 15 -4.13 -0.77 22.37
CA GLU A 15 -5.20 0.14 22.82
C GLU A 15 -5.14 1.47 22.07
N LYS A 16 -3.94 2.03 21.89
CA LYS A 16 -3.78 3.29 21.17
C LYS A 16 -4.16 3.16 19.69
N VAL A 17 -3.81 2.04 19.04
CA VAL A 17 -4.23 1.75 17.66
C VAL A 17 -5.75 1.66 17.58
N ARG A 18 -6.41 1.03 18.55
CA ARG A 18 -7.87 0.93 18.60
C ARG A 18 -8.54 2.31 18.64
N GLN A 19 -8.02 3.20 19.46
CA GLN A 19 -8.51 4.57 19.58
C GLN A 19 -8.31 5.36 18.27
N ILE A 20 -7.15 5.20 17.62
CA ILE A 20 -6.85 5.88 16.34
C ILE A 20 -7.73 5.37 15.20
N LEU A 21 -8.00 4.07 15.16
CA LEU A 21 -8.78 3.44 14.09
C LEU A 21 -10.29 3.50 14.34
N GLU A 22 -10.74 3.97 15.51
CA GLU A 22 -12.15 4.06 15.92
C GLU A 22 -12.90 2.72 15.78
N VAL A 23 -12.24 1.61 16.15
CA VAL A 23 -12.79 0.25 16.02
C VAL A 23 -13.12 -0.38 17.38
N ALA A 24 -14.18 -1.18 17.40
CA ALA A 24 -14.53 -1.98 18.58
C ALA A 24 -13.47 -3.06 18.88
N PRO A 25 -13.40 -3.60 20.11
CA PRO A 25 -12.52 -4.73 20.43
C PRO A 25 -12.75 -5.87 19.44
N SER A 26 -11.67 -6.41 18.87
CA SER A 26 -11.82 -7.51 17.91
C SER A 26 -12.46 -8.72 18.60
N GLY A 27 -13.37 -9.39 17.89
CA GLY A 27 -14.00 -10.63 18.37
C GLY A 27 -12.97 -11.74 18.60
N PRO A 28 -13.40 -12.91 19.12
CA PRO A 28 -12.49 -14.02 19.37
C PRO A 28 -11.68 -14.39 18.11
N PRO A 29 -10.48 -14.97 18.27
CA PRO A 29 -9.62 -15.31 17.15
C PRO A 29 -10.40 -16.06 16.07
N LEU A 30 -10.20 -15.64 14.81
CA LEU A 30 -10.83 -16.31 13.67
C LEU A 30 -10.40 -17.78 13.70
N ASN A 31 -11.35 -18.67 13.99
CA ASN A 31 -11.18 -20.10 13.76
C ASN A 31 -11.15 -20.31 12.24
N LEU A 32 -9.98 -20.11 11.65
CA LEU A 32 -9.70 -20.45 10.26
C LEU A 32 -9.74 -21.97 10.13
N ARG A 33 -10.94 -22.55 10.07
CA ARG A 33 -11.10 -23.88 9.49
C ARG A 33 -10.67 -23.77 8.04
N ARG A 34 -9.77 -24.65 7.61
CA ARG A 34 -9.48 -24.83 6.18
C ARG A 34 -10.81 -25.13 5.49
N ASP A 35 -11.31 -24.17 4.72
CA ASP A 35 -12.51 -24.38 3.92
C ASP A 35 -12.27 -25.55 2.97
N GLN A 36 -13.11 -26.58 3.11
CA GLN A 36 -13.29 -27.57 2.05
C GLN A 36 -13.95 -26.83 0.88
N LYS A 37 -13.12 -26.56 -0.13
CA LYS A 37 -13.41 -26.00 -1.46
C LYS A 37 -14.88 -26.10 -1.88
N GLN A 38 -15.71 -25.11 -1.49
CA GLN A 38 -17.00 -24.88 -2.14
C GLN A 38 -16.75 -23.97 -3.35
N VAL A 39 -17.04 -24.50 -4.53
CA VAL A 39 -17.05 -23.73 -5.78
C VAL A 39 -18.31 -22.86 -5.76
N ILE A 40 -18.14 -21.56 -5.50
CA ILE A 40 -19.22 -20.57 -5.57
C ILE A 40 -19.18 -19.91 -6.95
N GLY A 41 -20.33 -19.89 -7.62
CA GLY A 41 -20.51 -19.33 -8.96
C GLY A 41 -20.26 -17.82 -9.06
N ILE A 42 -20.06 -17.36 -10.30
CA ILE A 42 -19.74 -15.99 -10.68
C ILE A 42 -20.96 -15.09 -10.43
N GLY A 43 -21.02 -14.50 -9.23
CA GLY A 43 -21.87 -13.35 -8.91
C GLY A 43 -21.01 -12.13 -8.56
N PRO A 44 -21.56 -10.91 -8.50
CA PRO A 44 -20.79 -9.71 -8.17
C PRO A 44 -20.06 -9.90 -6.83
N SER A 45 -18.80 -9.46 -6.79
CA SER A 45 -17.86 -9.69 -5.69
C SER A 45 -18.48 -9.38 -4.34
N ARG A 46 -18.67 -10.42 -3.51
CA ARG A 46 -19.23 -10.35 -2.15
C ARG A 46 -18.41 -9.45 -1.20
N VAL A 47 -17.21 -9.03 -1.59
CA VAL A 47 -16.21 -8.38 -0.73
C VAL A 47 -16.56 -6.90 -0.44
N GLU A 48 -17.38 -6.26 -1.26
CA GLU A 48 -17.53 -4.79 -1.22
C GLU A 48 -18.42 -4.25 -0.08
N LYS A 49 -19.26 -5.07 0.57
CA LYS A 49 -20.24 -4.57 1.55
C LYS A 49 -19.82 -4.66 3.02
N THR A 50 -18.69 -5.30 3.35
CA THR A 50 -18.26 -5.51 4.74
C THR A 50 -16.78 -5.24 5.00
N PHE A 51 -16.07 -4.62 4.05
CA PHE A 51 -14.62 -4.40 4.18
C PHE A 51 -14.32 -3.21 5.11
N ASN A 52 -13.91 -3.51 6.35
CA ASN A 52 -13.40 -2.51 7.28
C ASN A 52 -11.89 -2.75 7.48
N MET A 53 -11.07 -1.95 6.80
CA MET A 53 -9.61 -2.02 6.90
C MET A 53 -9.11 -1.80 8.33
N GLY A 54 -9.68 -0.84 9.06
CA GLY A 54 -9.31 -0.57 10.45
C GLY A 54 -9.54 -1.78 11.35
N ALA A 55 -10.64 -2.50 11.15
CA ALA A 55 -10.94 -3.70 11.93
C ALA A 55 -9.97 -4.84 11.63
N ILE A 56 -9.54 -4.99 10.37
CA ILE A 56 -8.54 -5.99 9.97
C ILE A 56 -7.18 -5.64 10.59
N LEU A 57 -6.75 -4.39 10.50
CA LEU A 57 -5.51 -3.92 11.12
C LEU A 57 -5.55 -4.15 12.63
N GLN A 58 -6.63 -3.76 13.30
CA GLN A 58 -6.79 -3.99 14.74
C GLN A 58 -6.73 -5.47 15.09
N TRP A 59 -7.38 -6.34 14.31
CA TRP A 59 -7.28 -7.78 14.51
C TRP A 59 -5.83 -8.27 14.46
N GLN A 60 -5.01 -7.75 13.53
CA GLN A 60 -3.58 -8.09 13.46
C GLN A 60 -2.83 -7.62 14.69
N PHE A 61 -3.09 -6.40 15.20
CA PHE A 61 -2.52 -5.91 16.45
C PHE A 61 -2.91 -6.78 17.65
N ASP A 62 -4.16 -7.20 17.72
CA ASP A 62 -4.70 -7.99 18.84
C ASP A 62 -4.19 -9.44 18.83
N HIS A 63 -4.11 -10.07 17.65
CA HIS A 63 -3.95 -11.54 17.54
C HIS A 63 -2.63 -12.00 16.93
N HIS A 64 -1.93 -11.17 16.15
CA HIS A 64 -0.70 -11.58 15.49
C HIS A 64 0.53 -11.10 16.29
N GLN A 65 1.14 -12.02 17.05
CA GLN A 65 2.24 -11.73 17.98
C GLN A 65 3.44 -11.01 17.33
N GLY A 66 3.70 -11.25 16.05
CA GLY A 66 4.79 -10.58 15.32
C GLY A 66 4.43 -9.20 14.76
N HIS A 67 3.15 -8.80 14.76
CA HIS A 67 2.69 -7.66 13.96
C HIS A 67 3.21 -6.32 14.48
N VAL A 68 3.18 -6.14 15.81
CA VAL A 68 3.69 -4.91 16.46
C VAL A 68 5.17 -4.71 16.14
N HIS A 69 5.98 -5.76 16.27
CA HIS A 69 7.40 -5.71 15.97
C HIS A 69 7.66 -5.45 14.48
N SER A 70 6.99 -6.18 13.58
CA SER A 70 7.16 -5.95 12.15
C SER A 70 6.77 -4.52 11.74
N PHE A 71 5.69 -3.98 12.33
CA PHE A 71 5.25 -2.61 12.06
C PHE A 71 6.30 -1.59 12.51
N GLN A 72 6.82 -1.72 13.74
CA GLN A 72 7.89 -0.85 14.25
C GLN A 72 9.14 -0.91 13.39
N ASP A 73 9.53 -2.11 12.95
CA ASP A 73 10.70 -2.30 12.10
C ASP A 73 10.52 -1.65 10.72
N THR A 74 9.30 -1.67 10.15
CA THR A 74 9.03 -0.94 8.90
C THR A 74 9.23 0.57 9.06
N VAL A 75 8.90 1.13 10.22
CA VAL A 75 9.13 2.56 10.48
C VAL A 75 10.60 2.85 10.73
N ARG A 76 11.29 1.97 11.48
CA ARG A 76 12.67 2.18 11.90
C ARG A 76 13.68 1.95 10.78
N PHE A 77 13.48 0.91 9.99
CA PHE A 77 14.42 0.44 8.97
C PHE A 77 13.89 0.63 7.55
N GLY A 78 12.62 0.99 7.39
CA GLY A 78 12.06 1.29 6.08
C GLY A 78 12.74 2.50 5.44
N PRO A 79 12.78 2.56 4.10
CA PRO A 79 13.36 3.68 3.36
C PRO A 79 12.43 4.91 3.37
N LEU A 80 11.95 5.32 4.54
CA LEU A 80 10.90 6.34 4.68
C LEU A 80 11.41 7.78 4.52
N ARG A 81 12.68 8.06 4.82
CA ARG A 81 13.25 9.42 4.80
C ARG A 81 14.73 9.42 4.38
N GLY A 82 15.18 10.48 3.72
CA GLY A 82 16.60 10.71 3.44
C GLY A 82 17.21 9.72 2.45
N ARG A 83 16.42 9.24 1.48
CA ARG A 83 16.81 8.23 0.47
C ARG A 83 16.73 8.76 -0.96
N GLU A 84 16.67 10.07 -1.11
CA GLU A 84 16.58 10.77 -2.40
C GLU A 84 17.76 10.42 -3.30
N ASP A 85 18.94 10.14 -2.73
CA ASP A 85 20.13 9.70 -3.44
C ASP A 85 19.92 8.33 -4.13
N LEU A 86 19.31 7.38 -3.42
CA LEU A 86 19.01 6.05 -3.94
C LEU A 86 17.89 6.11 -4.97
N TRP A 87 16.82 6.86 -4.66
CA TRP A 87 15.71 7.05 -5.59
C TRP A 87 16.14 7.79 -6.86
N GLY A 88 17.03 8.77 -6.74
CA GLY A 88 17.63 9.48 -7.87
C GLY A 88 18.36 8.53 -8.83
N LYS A 89 19.17 7.59 -8.30
CA LYS A 89 19.84 6.57 -9.13
C LYS A 89 18.84 5.69 -9.89
N VAL A 90 17.72 5.32 -9.26
CA VAL A 90 16.67 4.54 -9.93
C VAL A 90 15.97 5.39 -11.00
N CYS A 91 15.67 6.66 -10.71
CA CYS A 91 15.08 7.60 -11.66
C CYS A 91 15.99 7.88 -12.86
N ASP A 92 17.31 7.88 -12.67
CA ASP A 92 18.28 7.99 -13.75
C ASP A 92 18.24 6.78 -14.70
N ILE A 93 17.92 5.58 -14.20
CA ILE A 93 17.70 4.41 -15.06
C ILE A 93 16.40 4.59 -15.86
N PHE A 94 15.31 4.96 -15.19
CA PHE A 94 14.02 5.25 -15.85
C PHE A 94 14.17 6.29 -16.96
N ALA A 95 14.88 7.39 -16.69
CA ALA A 95 15.16 8.47 -17.62
C ALA A 95 16.20 8.11 -18.71
N GLY A 96 16.76 6.90 -18.68
CA GLY A 96 17.72 6.42 -19.67
C GLY A 96 19.10 7.09 -19.61
N ARG A 97 19.46 7.67 -18.45
CA ARG A 97 20.76 8.31 -18.21
C ARG A 97 21.83 7.32 -17.78
N THR A 98 21.42 6.20 -17.19
CA THR A 98 22.32 5.13 -16.72
C THR A 98 21.78 3.75 -17.07
N ARG A 99 22.64 2.71 -16.98
CA ARG A 99 22.29 1.29 -17.11
C ARG A 99 21.45 0.93 -18.35
N PRO A 100 21.99 1.07 -19.57
CA PRO A 100 21.31 0.68 -20.82
C PRO A 100 20.98 -0.82 -20.91
N ASP A 101 21.63 -1.64 -20.08
CA ASP A 101 21.38 -3.07 -19.90
C ASP A 101 20.14 -3.39 -19.04
N SER A 102 19.59 -2.40 -18.32
CA SER A 102 18.48 -2.61 -17.40
C SER A 102 17.14 -2.66 -18.12
N ALA A 103 16.25 -3.56 -17.68
CA ALA A 103 14.84 -3.57 -18.11
C ALA A 103 14.08 -2.27 -17.77
N LEU A 104 14.59 -1.46 -16.85
CA LEU A 104 14.01 -0.16 -16.49
C LEU A 104 14.49 0.98 -17.41
N TYR A 105 15.49 0.75 -18.27
CA TYR A 105 16.05 1.78 -19.15
C TYR A 105 14.97 2.38 -20.06
N LYS A 106 14.79 3.71 -20.01
CA LYS A 106 13.77 4.44 -20.78
C LYS A 106 12.33 3.93 -20.58
N SER A 107 12.03 3.35 -19.41
CA SER A 107 10.69 2.89 -19.06
C SER A 107 9.88 3.97 -18.34
N LYS A 108 8.59 3.70 -18.09
CA LYS A 108 7.68 4.60 -17.36
C LYS A 108 7.30 4.03 -16.01
N LEU A 109 7.05 4.90 -15.05
CA LEU A 109 6.50 4.59 -13.73
C LEU A 109 5.01 4.96 -13.70
N LEU A 110 4.16 4.00 -13.36
CA LEU A 110 2.74 4.22 -13.07
C LEU A 110 2.52 4.23 -11.56
N VAL A 111 1.88 5.28 -11.05
CA VAL A 111 1.57 5.44 -9.62
C VAL A 111 0.10 5.74 -9.42
N PHE A 112 -0.52 5.05 -8.46
CA PHE A 112 -1.91 5.30 -8.07
C PHE A 112 -1.97 5.96 -6.71
N PHE A 113 -2.84 6.94 -6.55
CA PHE A 113 -3.14 7.58 -5.27
C PHE A 113 -4.64 7.55 -4.98
N GLY A 114 -4.99 7.40 -3.70
CA GLY A 114 -6.33 7.71 -3.21
C GLY A 114 -6.52 9.23 -3.17
N ARG A 115 -7.68 9.72 -3.63
CA ARG A 115 -8.01 11.15 -3.61
C ARG A 115 -8.12 11.70 -2.19
N ASP A 116 -8.56 10.86 -1.27
CA ASP A 116 -8.85 11.21 0.12
C ASP A 116 -7.83 10.56 1.08
N ASP A 117 -6.68 10.12 0.57
CA ASP A 117 -5.63 9.47 1.37
C ASP A 117 -4.92 10.50 2.25
N ASN A 118 -5.01 10.30 3.57
CA ASN A 118 -4.39 11.14 4.60
C ASN A 118 -3.11 10.53 5.18
N VAL A 119 -2.70 9.35 4.71
CA VAL A 119 -1.44 8.67 5.08
C VAL A 119 -0.38 8.97 4.02
N VAL A 120 -0.73 8.84 2.74
CA VAL A 120 0.13 9.18 1.60
C VAL A 120 -0.56 10.22 0.74
N VAL A 121 -0.20 11.50 0.93
CA VAL A 121 -0.81 12.61 0.20
C VAL A 121 -0.32 12.60 -1.24
N GLY A 122 -1.18 12.19 -2.16
CA GLY A 122 -0.78 11.91 -3.54
C GLY A 122 -0.30 13.13 -4.33
N LYS A 123 -0.72 14.36 -3.98
CA LYS A 123 -0.21 15.58 -4.61
C LYS A 123 1.24 15.87 -4.20
N GLU A 124 1.49 15.91 -2.90
CA GLU A 124 2.83 16.12 -2.32
C GLU A 124 3.80 15.04 -2.79
N THR A 125 3.34 13.77 -2.79
CA THR A 125 4.16 12.65 -3.24
C THR A 125 4.48 12.75 -4.74
N ALA A 126 3.52 13.13 -5.58
CA ALA A 126 3.78 13.33 -7.02
C ALA A 126 4.77 14.47 -7.27
N GLU A 127 4.66 15.58 -6.53
CA GLU A 127 5.63 16.68 -6.59
C GLU A 127 7.04 16.23 -6.22
N ASP A 128 7.18 15.40 -5.18
CA ASP A 128 8.47 14.83 -4.77
C ASP A 128 9.06 13.88 -5.83
N ILE A 129 8.24 13.04 -6.46
CA ILE A 129 8.68 12.18 -7.57
C ILE A 129 9.19 13.04 -8.74
N LEU A 130 8.47 14.11 -9.08
CA LEU A 130 8.82 15.00 -10.20
C LEU A 130 10.12 15.80 -9.98
N LYS A 131 10.59 15.93 -8.74
CA LYS A 131 11.93 16.48 -8.45
C LYS A 131 13.05 15.56 -8.93
N LEU A 132 12.79 14.26 -9.07
CA LEU A 132 13.78 13.23 -9.42
C LEU A 132 13.56 12.65 -10.82
N LEU A 133 12.31 12.43 -11.20
CA LEU A 133 11.90 11.76 -12.43
C LEU A 133 11.24 12.74 -13.40
N PRO A 134 11.71 12.84 -14.65
CA PRO A 134 11.07 13.70 -15.65
C PRO A 134 9.60 13.29 -15.91
N PRO A 135 8.68 14.26 -16.17
CA PRO A 135 7.25 13.99 -16.34
C PRO A 135 6.91 12.96 -17.42
N GLU A 136 7.68 12.89 -18.50
CA GLU A 136 7.46 11.96 -19.60
C GLU A 136 7.63 10.48 -19.20
N HIS A 137 8.32 10.24 -18.09
CA HIS A 137 8.53 8.93 -17.48
C HIS A 137 7.56 8.62 -16.35
N LEU A 138 6.62 9.51 -16.03
CA LEU A 138 5.67 9.35 -14.93
C LEU A 138 4.23 9.39 -15.42
N GLN A 139 3.42 8.42 -15.00
CA GLN A 139 1.97 8.46 -15.11
C GLN A 139 1.37 8.35 -13.70
N VAL A 140 0.50 9.30 -13.35
CA VAL A 140 -0.17 9.35 -12.05
C VAL A 140 -1.67 9.24 -12.24
N GLU A 141 -2.30 8.36 -11.46
CA GLU A 141 -3.74 8.11 -11.48
C GLU A 141 -4.35 8.34 -10.09
N TYR A 142 -5.40 9.15 -10.01
CA TYR A 142 -6.11 9.44 -8.76
C TYR A 142 -7.45 8.73 -8.72
N LEU A 143 -7.59 7.82 -7.74
CA LEU A 143 -8.76 6.97 -7.56
C LEU A 143 -9.61 7.40 -6.35
N PRO A 144 -10.93 7.18 -6.37
CA PRO A 144 -11.79 7.45 -5.21
C PRO A 144 -11.33 6.66 -3.96
N GLY A 145 -11.37 7.31 -2.79
CA GLY A 145 -11.09 6.69 -1.50
C GLY A 145 -9.78 7.16 -0.85
N GLY A 146 -9.61 6.78 0.42
CA GLY A 146 -8.41 7.03 1.23
C GLY A 146 -7.35 5.96 1.08
N HIS A 147 -6.54 5.70 2.11
CA HIS A 147 -5.42 4.74 2.04
C HIS A 147 -5.82 3.31 1.61
N GLY A 148 -7.06 2.90 1.92
CA GLY A 148 -7.64 1.64 1.48
C GLY A 148 -8.15 1.63 0.03
N PHE A 149 -7.89 2.65 -0.79
CA PHE A 149 -8.40 2.77 -2.16
C PHE A 149 -8.11 1.56 -3.07
N PRO A 150 -7.03 0.77 -2.92
CA PRO A 150 -6.78 -0.32 -3.86
C PRO A 150 -7.86 -1.41 -3.84
N TYR A 151 -8.55 -1.59 -2.71
CA TYR A 151 -9.56 -2.63 -2.55
C TYR A 151 -10.83 -2.38 -3.38
N PRO A 152 -11.57 -1.26 -3.20
CA PRO A 152 -12.77 -0.97 -3.97
C PRO A 152 -12.47 -0.60 -5.44
N ASN A 153 -11.22 -0.28 -5.78
CA ASN A 153 -10.85 0.11 -7.15
C ASN A 153 -10.05 -0.99 -7.89
N SER A 154 -10.03 -2.22 -7.36
CA SER A 154 -9.19 -3.31 -7.87
C SER A 154 -9.37 -3.55 -9.37
N GLU A 155 -10.61 -3.63 -9.85
CA GLU A 155 -10.91 -3.81 -11.27
C GLU A 155 -10.34 -2.68 -12.15
N LYS A 156 -10.58 -1.43 -11.75
CA LYS A 156 -10.06 -0.26 -12.47
C LYS A 156 -8.53 -0.24 -12.48
N ILE A 157 -7.90 -0.52 -11.34
CA ILE A 157 -6.44 -0.61 -11.22
C ILE A 157 -5.88 -1.66 -12.18
N THR A 158 -6.47 -2.87 -12.19
CA THR A 158 -6.06 -3.95 -13.09
C THR A 158 -6.21 -3.53 -14.55
N GLN A 159 -7.33 -2.95 -14.94
CA GLN A 159 -7.55 -2.47 -16.31
C GLN A 159 -6.53 -1.40 -16.71
N THR A 160 -6.21 -0.45 -15.82
CA THR A 160 -5.20 0.58 -16.06
C THR A 160 -3.81 -0.04 -16.21
N ILE A 161 -3.42 -0.99 -15.36
CA ILE A 161 -2.13 -1.68 -15.45
C ILE A 161 -2.00 -2.42 -16.79
N LEU A 162 -3.02 -3.17 -17.19
CA LEU A 162 -3.03 -3.90 -18.47
C LEU A 162 -2.94 -2.95 -19.67
N SER A 163 -3.64 -1.81 -19.61
CA SER A 163 -3.58 -0.78 -20.64
C SER A 163 -2.20 -0.12 -20.68
N PHE A 164 -1.61 0.16 -19.52
CA PHE A 164 -0.29 0.76 -19.38
C PHE A 164 0.82 -0.13 -19.95
N TRP A 165 0.73 -1.46 -19.76
CA TRP A 165 1.67 -2.42 -20.35
C TRP A 165 1.41 -2.74 -21.83
N GLY A 166 0.35 -2.20 -22.43
CA GLY A 166 0.12 -2.30 -23.88
C GLY A 166 -0.76 -3.48 -24.32
N SER A 167 -1.56 -4.07 -23.43
CA SER A 167 -2.60 -5.00 -23.89
C SER A 167 -3.78 -4.21 -24.47
N LYS A 168 -3.86 -4.14 -25.80
CA LYS A 168 -5.17 -4.19 -26.47
C LYS A 168 -5.80 -5.51 -26.01
N LEU A 169 -6.68 -5.45 -25.01
CA LEU A 169 -7.64 -6.53 -24.80
C LEU A 169 -8.55 -6.54 -26.03
N SER A 170 -8.15 -7.28 -27.07
CA SER A 170 -9.08 -7.74 -28.09
C SER A 170 -10.10 -8.61 -27.36
N MET A 171 -11.30 -8.07 -27.17
CA MET A 171 -12.45 -8.88 -26.78
C MET A 171 -12.66 -9.93 -27.87
N ILE A 172 -12.59 -11.21 -27.48
CA ILE A 172 -13.08 -12.35 -28.25
C ILE A 172 -14.57 -12.47 -27.96
#